data_AF-A0A0G1KBV7-F1
#
_entry.id   AF-A0A0G1KBV7-F1
#
_cell.length_a   1.000
_cell.length_b   1.000
_cell.length_c   1.000
_cell.angle_alpha   90.00
_cell.angle_beta   90.00
_cell.angle_gamma   90.00
#
_symmetry.space_group_name_H-M   'P 1'
#
loop_
_entity.id
_entity.type
_entity.pdbx_description
1 polymer ?
#
loop_
_entity_poly.entity_id
_entity_poly.type
_entity_poly.pdbx_seq_one_letter_code
_entity_poly.pdbx_strand_id
1 'polypeptide(L)'
;MASPTKATQEFVPVKEVRDGIIILKDGSFRTVLMTSSLNFALKSEENQNAIILQFQNFLNSLDFSVQLFIESRKLDIRPYIALLENRYKSQETDLMKVQTHEYIEFIKTFTENANIMTKTFFVIIPYAPAPLQAKGGVMELAGKLLTRREAEEKIQKKRDTFEENRSQLLQRSSVVEQGLMRCGIRAVELGTEEVVELFYKIFNPGDTEKPMQIK
;
A
#
# COMPACT_ATOMS: atom_id res chain seq x y z
N MET A 1 -27.99 8.14 27.29
CA MET A 1 -28.28 7.44 26.02
C MET A 1 -26.95 7.24 25.31
N ALA A 2 -26.58 5.98 25.01
CA ALA A 2 -25.33 5.70 24.31
C ALA A 2 -25.41 6.28 22.88
N SER A 3 -24.44 7.11 22.50
CA SER A 3 -24.31 7.59 21.12
C SER A 3 -24.26 6.40 20.16
N PRO A 4 -24.95 6.44 19.01
CA PRO A 4 -24.95 5.34 18.07
C PRO A 4 -23.51 5.10 17.60
N THR A 5 -23.03 3.87 17.79
CA THR A 5 -21.69 3.46 17.38
C THR A 5 -21.60 3.60 15.86
N LYS A 6 -20.87 4.61 15.38
CA LYS A 6 -20.62 4.79 13.95
C LYS A 6 -19.96 3.51 13.42
N ALA A 7 -20.51 2.95 12.35
CA ALA A 7 -19.89 1.79 11.71
C ALA A 7 -18.49 2.16 11.21
N THR A 8 -17.51 1.27 11.32
CA THR A 8 -16.12 1.47 10.85
C THR A 8 -16.07 1.94 9.38
N GLN A 9 -17.08 1.61 8.58
CA GLN A 9 -17.26 2.04 7.19
C GLN A 9 -17.48 3.56 7.02
N GLU A 10 -17.95 4.27 8.06
CA GLU A 10 -18.00 5.73 8.08
C GLU A 10 -16.62 6.35 8.29
N PHE A 11 -15.70 5.64 8.96
CA PHE A 11 -14.34 6.11 9.24
C PHE A 11 -13.41 5.98 8.02
N VAL A 12 -13.65 5.01 7.13
CA VAL A 12 -12.84 4.80 5.92
C VAL A 12 -13.44 5.63 4.77
N PRO A 13 -12.75 6.68 4.27
CA PRO A 13 -13.28 7.52 3.20
C PRO A 13 -13.18 6.87 1.80
N VAL A 14 -13.02 5.55 1.71
CA VAL A 14 -12.90 4.81 0.45
C VAL A 14 -14.30 4.50 -0.07
N LYS A 15 -14.54 4.83 -1.34
CA LYS A 15 -15.77 4.51 -2.08
C LYS A 15 -15.65 3.14 -2.75
N GLU A 16 -14.57 2.92 -3.48
CA GLU A 16 -14.25 1.65 -4.14
C GLU A 16 -12.74 1.59 -4.45
N VAL A 17 -12.25 0.37 -4.68
CA VAL A 17 -10.92 0.13 -5.26
C VAL A 17 -11.12 -0.52 -6.61
N ARG A 18 -10.53 0.05 -7.66
CA ARG A 18 -10.66 -0.42 -9.04
C ARG A 18 -9.31 -0.34 -9.75
N ASP A 19 -8.86 -1.45 -10.32
CA ASP A 19 -7.59 -1.56 -11.05
C ASP A 19 -6.38 -1.02 -10.27
N GLY A 20 -6.30 -1.36 -8.97
CA GLY A 20 -5.24 -0.87 -8.06
C GLY A 20 -5.45 0.57 -7.54
N ILE A 21 -6.46 1.28 -8.04
CA ILE A 21 -6.71 2.68 -7.71
C ILE A 21 -7.79 2.80 -6.65
N ILE A 22 -7.48 3.55 -5.60
CA ILE A 22 -8.39 3.87 -4.51
C ILE A 22 -9.18 5.11 -4.89
N ILE A 23 -10.50 4.98 -5.00
CA ILE A 23 -11.41 6.10 -5.21
C ILE A 23 -12.03 6.45 -3.86
N LEU A 24 -11.88 7.70 -3.44
CA LEU A 24 -12.49 8.19 -2.20
C LEU A 24 -13.93 8.69 -2.43
N LYS A 25 -14.66 8.85 -1.32
CA LYS A 25 -16.05 9.36 -1.32
C LYS A 25 -16.17 10.78 -1.88
N ASP A 26 -15.11 11.58 -1.81
CA ASP A 26 -15.02 12.92 -2.41
C ASP A 26 -14.72 12.90 -3.92
N GLY A 27 -14.51 11.72 -4.51
CA GLY A 27 -14.15 11.56 -5.93
C GLY A 27 -12.66 11.72 -6.23
N SER A 28 -11.81 11.91 -5.22
CA SER A 28 -10.36 11.89 -5.39
C SER A 28 -9.83 10.47 -5.54
N PHE A 29 -8.72 10.34 -6.26
CA PHE A 29 -8.07 9.09 -6.62
C PHE A 29 -6.74 9.00 -5.87
N ARG A 30 -6.33 7.79 -5.49
CA ARG A 30 -5.01 7.51 -4.92
C ARG A 30 -4.47 6.22 -5.54
N THR A 31 -3.20 6.24 -5.91
CA THR A 31 -2.44 5.02 -6.14
C THR A 31 -1.41 4.84 -5.02
N VAL A 32 -1.04 3.60 -4.76
CA VAL A 32 -0.09 3.22 -3.72
C VAL A 32 1.04 2.45 -4.37
N LEU A 33 2.27 2.97 -4.22
CA LEU A 33 3.48 2.27 -4.59
C LEU A 33 4.09 1.63 -3.34
N MET A 34 4.43 0.35 -3.41
CA MET A 34 5.34 -0.28 -2.45
C MET A 34 6.78 -0.07 -2.90
N THR A 35 7.67 0.29 -1.98
CA THR A 35 9.07 0.59 -2.32
C THR A 35 10.06 -0.28 -1.55
N SER A 36 11.19 -0.55 -2.19
CA SER A 36 12.34 -1.18 -1.53
C SER A 36 13.06 -0.17 -0.62
N SER A 37 13.76 -0.66 0.39
CA SER A 37 14.69 0.15 1.18
C SER A 37 16.12 0.08 0.64
N LEU A 38 16.93 1.09 1.01
CA LEU A 38 18.38 1.04 0.85
C LEU A 38 19.10 1.11 2.20
N ASN A 39 20.21 0.39 2.34
CA ASN A 39 21.10 0.50 3.50
C ASN A 39 22.00 1.73 3.36
N PHE A 40 21.41 2.91 3.52
CA PHE A 40 22.09 4.20 3.31
C PHE A 40 23.38 4.34 4.14
N ALA A 41 23.33 3.96 5.42
CA ALA A 41 24.47 4.06 6.33
C ALA A 41 25.69 3.19 5.95
N LEU A 42 25.50 2.17 5.11
CA LEU A 42 26.59 1.30 4.64
C LEU A 42 27.23 1.79 3.33
N LYS A 43 26.75 2.90 2.76
CA LYS A 43 27.32 3.51 1.56
C LYS A 43 28.49 4.41 1.93
N SER A 44 29.46 4.56 1.03
CA SER A 44 30.52 5.58 1.16
C SER A 44 29.92 6.99 1.16
N GLU A 45 30.61 7.96 1.75
CA GLU A 45 30.14 9.36 1.83
C GLU A 45 29.82 9.95 0.44
N GLU A 46 30.65 9.66 -0.57
CA GLU A 46 30.39 10.09 -1.95
C GLU A 46 29.07 9.54 -2.49
N ASN A 47 28.79 8.25 -2.26
CA ASN A 47 27.54 7.62 -2.66
C ASN A 47 26.35 8.17 -1.86
N GLN A 48 26.53 8.41 -0.56
CA GLN A 48 25.49 9.01 0.28
C GLN A 48 25.12 10.41 -0.24
N ASN A 49 26.12 11.25 -0.55
CA ASN A 49 25.92 12.57 -1.13
C ASN A 49 25.22 12.51 -2.50
N ALA A 50 25.63 11.57 -3.36
CA ALA A 50 24.99 11.37 -4.65
C ALA A 50 23.51 10.98 -4.50
N ILE A 51 23.19 10.07 -3.57
CA ILE A 51 21.80 9.67 -3.28
C ILE A 51 20.99 10.87 -2.75
N ILE A 52 21.55 11.66 -1.84
CA ILE A 52 20.89 12.87 -1.31
C ILE A 52 20.59 13.86 -2.44
N LEU A 53 21.55 14.13 -3.32
CA LEU A 53 21.35 15.02 -4.47
C LEU A 53 20.27 14.50 -5.42
N GLN A 54 20.25 13.19 -5.70
CA GLN A 54 19.19 12.61 -6.54
C GLN A 54 17.82 12.66 -5.87
N PHE A 55 17.76 12.45 -4.56
CA PHE A 55 16.51 12.58 -3.81
C PHE A 55 16.00 14.03 -3.79
N GLN A 56 16.91 15.01 -3.66
CA GLN A 56 16.57 16.42 -3.79
C GLN A 56 16.02 16.74 -5.19
N ASN A 57 16.68 16.27 -6.25
CA ASN A 57 16.21 16.44 -7.63
C ASN A 57 14.84 15.80 -7.86
N PHE A 58 14.60 14.64 -7.25
CA PHE A 58 13.30 13.99 -7.26
C PHE A 58 12.23 14.89 -6.60
N LEU A 59 12.47 15.37 -5.37
CA LEU A 59 11.51 16.25 -4.69
C LEU A 59 11.24 17.54 -5.47
N ASN A 60 12.28 18.13 -6.08
CA ASN A 60 12.14 19.34 -6.90
C ASN A 60 11.38 19.11 -8.21
N SER A 61 11.28 17.86 -8.67
CA SER A 61 10.54 17.51 -9.89
C SER A 61 9.04 17.29 -9.67
N LEU A 62 8.59 17.24 -8.41
CA LEU A 62 7.18 17.02 -8.08
C LEU A 62 6.39 18.33 -8.10
N ASP A 63 5.35 18.38 -8.94
CA ASP A 63 4.35 19.45 -8.98
C ASP A 63 3.06 19.08 -8.21
N PHE A 64 3.05 17.94 -7.51
CA PHE A 64 1.96 17.45 -6.67
C PHE A 64 2.48 16.91 -5.34
N SER A 65 1.59 16.81 -4.35
CA SER A 65 1.93 16.23 -3.05
C SER A 65 2.07 14.71 -3.14
N VAL A 66 3.00 14.16 -2.37
CA VAL A 66 3.19 12.72 -2.21
C VAL A 66 3.25 12.43 -0.71
N GLN A 67 2.66 11.32 -0.29
CA GLN A 67 2.71 10.90 1.10
C GLN A 67 3.62 9.67 1.24
N LEU A 68 4.58 9.76 2.16
CA LEU A 68 5.39 8.62 2.59
C LEU A 68 4.72 7.96 3.78
N PHE A 69 4.47 6.67 3.69
CA PHE A 69 3.90 5.88 4.77
C PHE A 69 4.79 4.68 5.05
N ILE A 70 5.10 4.45 6.32
CA ILE A 70 5.96 3.35 6.74
C ILE A 70 5.16 2.50 7.71
N GLU A 71 4.98 1.24 7.35
CA GLU A 71 4.37 0.25 8.22
C GLU A 71 5.47 -0.52 8.95
N SER A 72 5.41 -0.55 10.28
CA SER A 72 6.34 -1.32 11.11
C SER A 72 5.56 -2.39 11.86
N ARG A 73 5.91 -3.66 11.62
CA ARG A 73 5.31 -4.82 12.29
C ARG A 73 6.38 -5.65 12.98
N LYS A 74 6.03 -6.38 14.03
CA LYS A 74 6.95 -7.36 14.63
C LYS A 74 7.26 -8.44 13.60
N LEU A 75 8.53 -8.86 13.55
CA LEU A 75 8.95 -9.96 12.70
C LEU A 75 8.19 -11.23 13.09
N ASP A 76 7.47 -11.82 12.14
CA ASP A 76 6.83 -13.11 12.34
C ASP A 76 7.83 -14.24 12.13
N ILE A 77 8.32 -14.81 13.23
CA ILE A 77 9.24 -15.95 13.22
C ILE A 77 8.53 -17.32 13.20
N ARG A 78 7.19 -17.37 13.31
CA ARG A 78 6.44 -18.64 13.39
C ARG A 78 6.73 -19.58 12.21
N PRO A 79 6.81 -19.11 10.94
CA PRO A 79 7.15 -19.99 9.82
C PRO A 79 8.54 -20.61 9.97
N TYR A 80 9.50 -19.86 10.50
CA TYR A 80 10.85 -20.34 10.73
C TYR A 80 10.90 -21.33 11.90
N ILE A 81 10.17 -21.06 12.99
CA ILE A 81 10.04 -22.01 14.10
C ILE A 81 9.39 -23.32 13.61
N ALA A 82 8.31 -23.25 12.83
CA ALA A 82 7.67 -24.44 12.26
C ALA A 82 8.62 -25.26 11.36
N LEU A 83 9.47 -24.59 10.58
CA LEU A 83 10.54 -25.24 9.80
C LEU A 83 11.52 -25.99 10.73
N LEU A 84 11.96 -25.36 11.82
CA LEU A 84 12.87 -25.98 12.78
C LEU A 84 12.21 -27.13 13.55
N GLU A 85 10.94 -27.01 13.92
CA GLU A 85 10.16 -28.08 14.57
C GLU A 85 9.98 -29.30 13.66
N ASN A 86 9.76 -29.07 12.36
CA ASN A 86 9.74 -30.15 11.39
C ASN A 86 11.11 -30.82 11.26
N ARG A 87 12.19 -30.03 11.28
CA ARG A 87 13.55 -30.57 11.28
C ARG A 87 13.86 -31.35 12.56
N TYR A 88 13.42 -30.88 13.73
CA TYR A 88 13.54 -31.58 15.01
C TYR A 88 12.92 -32.99 14.94
N LYS A 89 11.73 -33.12 14.36
CA LYS A 89 11.06 -34.42 14.18
C LYS A 89 11.83 -35.38 13.27
N SER A 90 12.57 -34.85 12.29
CA SER A 90 13.40 -35.64 11.37
C SER A 90 14.79 -36.00 11.90
N GLN A 91 15.19 -35.52 13.08
CA GLN A 91 16.52 -35.82 13.63
C GLN A 91 16.60 -37.27 14.12
N GLU A 92 17.66 -37.97 13.69
CA GLU A 92 17.88 -39.38 14.03
C GLU A 92 18.51 -39.57 15.42
N THR A 93 19.39 -38.66 15.84
CA THR A 93 20.11 -38.77 17.12
C THR A 93 19.49 -37.89 18.20
N ASP A 94 19.47 -38.39 19.43
CA ASP A 94 18.91 -37.64 20.55
C ASP A 94 19.71 -36.38 20.89
N LEU A 95 21.04 -36.40 20.67
CA LEU A 95 21.87 -35.20 20.82
C LEU A 95 21.46 -34.08 19.85
N MET A 96 21.21 -34.41 18.57
CA MET A 96 20.74 -33.44 17.58
C MET A 96 19.34 -32.93 17.89
N LYS A 97 18.46 -33.77 18.46
CA LYS A 97 17.14 -33.34 18.95
C LYS A 97 17.29 -32.29 20.05
N VAL A 98 18.08 -32.57 21.09
CA VAL A 98 18.32 -31.63 22.20
C VAL A 98 18.87 -30.31 21.65
N GLN A 99 19.89 -30.34 20.81
CA GLN A 99 20.49 -29.13 20.24
C GLN A 99 19.50 -28.32 19.38
N THR A 100 18.67 -29.01 18.57
CA THR A 100 17.66 -28.33 17.74
C THR A 100 16.59 -27.68 18.62
N HIS A 101 16.17 -28.34 19.70
CA HIS A 101 15.22 -27.79 20.65
C HIS A 101 15.77 -26.55 21.38
N GLU A 102 17.00 -26.63 21.90
CA GLU A 102 17.67 -25.48 22.53
C GLU A 102 17.81 -24.30 21.57
N TYR A 103 18.13 -24.57 20.30
CA TYR A 103 18.21 -23.53 19.28
C TYR A 103 16.85 -22.87 19.01
N ILE A 104 15.77 -23.64 18.95
CA ILE A 104 14.40 -23.11 18.82
C ILE A 104 14.08 -22.17 19.99
N GLU A 105 14.34 -22.59 21.23
CA GLU A 105 14.07 -21.79 22.44
C GLU A 105 14.95 -20.54 22.51
N PHE A 106 16.23 -20.65 22.11
CA PHE A 106 17.12 -19.51 21.96
C PHE A 106 16.55 -18.48 20.97
N ILE A 107 16.12 -18.91 19.78
CA ILE A 107 15.57 -18.01 18.77
C ILE A 107 14.29 -17.33 19.27
N LYS A 108 13.37 -18.07 19.90
CA LYS A 108 12.16 -17.47 20.49
C LYS A 108 12.51 -16.37 21.50
N THR A 109 13.34 -16.71 22.48
CA THR A 109 13.75 -15.80 23.56
C THR A 109 14.50 -14.59 23.01
N PHE A 110 15.43 -14.80 22.08
CA PHE A 110 16.20 -13.73 21.45
C PHE A 110 15.29 -12.75 20.71
N THR A 111 14.36 -13.26 19.90
CA THR A 111 13.50 -12.41 19.06
C THR A 111 12.49 -11.62 19.91
N GLU A 112 11.95 -12.23 20.97
CA GLU A 112 11.06 -11.55 21.93
C GLU A 112 11.79 -10.41 22.66
N ASN A 113 13.03 -10.64 23.09
CA ASN A 113 13.83 -9.63 23.78
C ASN A 113 14.31 -8.51 22.86
N ALA A 114 14.72 -8.84 21.63
CA ALA A 114 15.27 -7.88 20.68
C ALA A 114 14.20 -7.00 19.99
N ASN A 115 12.90 -7.31 20.13
CA ASN A 115 11.80 -6.57 19.50
C ASN A 115 12.05 -6.27 18.01
N ILE A 116 12.46 -7.30 17.25
CA ILE A 116 12.82 -7.15 15.85
C ILE A 116 11.58 -6.80 15.01
N MET A 117 11.70 -5.74 14.19
CA MET A 117 10.61 -5.22 13.37
C MET A 117 10.89 -5.44 11.88
N THR A 118 9.87 -5.84 11.13
CA THR A 118 9.82 -5.73 9.67
C THR A 118 9.20 -4.40 9.28
N LYS A 119 9.83 -3.68 8.35
CA LYS A 119 9.32 -2.41 7.83
C LYS A 119 8.95 -2.56 6.36
N THR A 120 7.76 -2.10 6.02
CA THR A 120 7.28 -1.99 4.64
C THR A 120 7.09 -0.50 4.33
N PHE A 121 7.55 -0.08 3.16
CA PHE A 121 7.56 1.33 2.76
C PHE A 121 6.56 1.54 1.64
N PHE A 122 5.74 2.57 1.77
CA PHE A 122 4.71 2.94 0.81
C PHE A 122 4.82 4.40 0.44
N VAL A 123 4.46 4.68 -0.81
CA VAL A 123 4.37 6.02 -1.37
C VAL A 123 2.98 6.17 -1.95
N ILE A 124 2.18 7.07 -1.38
CA ILE A 124 0.81 7.33 -1.80
C ILE A 124 0.79 8.59 -2.68
N ILE A 125 0.22 8.46 -3.87
CA ILE A 125 0.12 9.53 -4.85
C ILE A 125 -1.35 9.90 -5.01
N PRO A 126 -1.77 11.11 -4.60
CA PRO A 126 -3.12 11.61 -4.80
C PRO A 126 -3.29 12.25 -6.19
N TYR A 127 -4.50 12.09 -6.72
CA TYR A 127 -5.01 12.83 -7.86
C TYR A 127 -6.44 13.27 -7.56
N ALA A 128 -6.67 14.57 -7.48
CA ALA A 128 -8.01 15.12 -7.39
C ALA A 128 -8.36 15.69 -8.77
N PRO A 129 -9.35 15.12 -9.49
CA PRO A 129 -9.82 15.75 -10.72
C PRO A 129 -10.35 17.14 -10.37
N ALA A 130 -10.11 18.12 -11.24
CA ALA A 130 -10.73 19.43 -11.08
C ALA A 130 -12.24 19.20 -10.97
N PRO A 131 -12.93 19.83 -10.00
CA PRO A 131 -14.37 19.72 -9.92
C PRO A 131 -14.90 20.13 -11.29
N LEU A 132 -15.56 19.19 -11.99
CA LEU A 132 -16.28 19.52 -13.21
C LEU A 132 -17.20 20.67 -12.79
N GLN A 133 -16.86 21.89 -13.23
CA GLN A 133 -17.80 22.99 -13.15
C GLN A 133 -19.01 22.49 -13.92
N ALA A 134 -20.05 22.11 -13.19
CA ALA A 134 -21.33 21.78 -13.76
C ALA A 134 -21.86 23.06 -14.40
N LYS A 135 -21.40 23.37 -15.62
CA LYS A 135 -22.12 24.23 -16.56
C LYS A 135 -23.37 23.47 -16.95
N GLY A 136 -24.36 23.52 -16.05
CA GLY A 136 -25.60 22.78 -16.14
C GLY A 136 -26.61 23.32 -15.14
N GLY A 137 -26.70 24.65 -15.05
CA GLY A 137 -27.88 25.28 -14.48
C GLY A 137 -29.09 24.94 -15.34
N VAL A 138 -30.17 24.51 -14.66
CA VAL A 138 -31.55 24.40 -15.18
C VAL A 138 -31.83 23.21 -16.12
N MET A 139 -31.71 21.97 -15.63
CA MET A 139 -32.49 20.85 -16.21
C MET A 139 -32.74 19.69 -15.21
N GLU A 140 -33.04 20.00 -13.95
CA GLU A 140 -33.36 18.97 -12.93
C GLU A 140 -34.85 18.93 -12.56
N LEU A 141 -35.71 19.59 -13.35
CA LEU A 141 -37.15 19.71 -13.11
C LEU A 141 -38.02 19.24 -14.30
N ALA A 142 -37.55 18.24 -15.04
CA ALA A 142 -38.37 17.52 -16.03
C ALA A 142 -38.29 16.01 -15.76
N GLY A 143 -39.45 15.43 -15.43
CA GLY A 143 -39.56 14.15 -14.75
C GLY A 143 -39.32 12.90 -15.61
N LYS A 144 -38.78 11.89 -14.92
CA LYS A 144 -39.34 10.53 -14.83
C LYS A 144 -39.55 9.67 -16.10
N LEU A 145 -38.89 9.92 -17.23
CA LEU A 145 -38.74 8.94 -18.31
C LEU A 145 -37.26 8.83 -18.70
N LEU A 146 -36.44 8.14 -17.88
CA LEU A 146 -35.08 7.80 -18.28
C LEU A 146 -35.16 6.68 -19.32
N THR A 147 -34.81 6.98 -20.57
CA THR A 147 -34.70 5.95 -21.60
C THR A 147 -33.47 5.08 -21.35
N ARG A 148 -33.54 3.79 -21.70
CA ARG A 148 -32.42 2.83 -21.55
C ARG A 148 -31.13 3.34 -22.22
N ARG A 149 -31.27 4.09 -23.31
CA ARG A 149 -30.19 4.70 -24.09
C ARG A 149 -29.44 5.81 -23.33
N GLU A 150 -30.16 6.69 -22.62
CA GLU A 150 -29.55 7.74 -21.78
C GLU A 150 -28.83 7.17 -20.56
N ALA A 151 -29.31 6.04 -20.02
CA ALA A 151 -28.65 5.33 -18.93
C ALA A 151 -27.32 4.69 -19.40
N GLU A 152 -27.30 4.08 -20.59
CA GLU A 152 -26.11 3.51 -21.21
C GLU A 152 -25.06 4.59 -21.53
N GLU A 153 -25.48 5.74 -22.08
CA GLU A 153 -24.59 6.89 -22.35
C GLU A 153 -23.98 7.49 -21.07
N LYS A 154 -24.76 7.60 -19.97
CA LYS A 154 -24.24 8.05 -18.67
C LYS A 154 -23.21 7.08 -18.09
N ILE A 155 -23.40 5.78 -18.26
CA ILE A 155 -22.44 4.76 -17.79
C ILE A 155 -21.16 4.84 -18.60
N GLN A 156 -21.26 4.97 -19.93
CA GLN A 156 -20.09 5.10 -20.79
C GLN A 156 -19.29 6.36 -20.45
N LYS A 157 -19.94 7.51 -20.34
CA LYS A 157 -19.28 8.77 -19.96
C LYS A 157 -18.55 8.67 -18.61
N LYS A 158 -19.13 7.97 -17.62
CA LYS A 158 -18.47 7.72 -16.33
C LYS A 158 -17.23 6.84 -16.45
N ARG A 159 -17.25 5.84 -17.34
CA ARG A 159 -16.08 5.00 -17.63
C ARG A 159 -14.99 5.82 -18.30
N ASP A 160 -15.34 6.61 -19.32
CA ASP A 160 -14.38 7.44 -20.04
C ASP A 160 -13.70 8.46 -19.10
N THR A 161 -14.48 9.12 -18.23
CA THR A 161 -13.93 10.02 -17.20
C THR A 161 -13.04 9.29 -16.19
N PHE A 162 -13.37 8.04 -15.84
CA PHE A 162 -12.53 7.24 -14.96
C PHE A 162 -11.19 6.92 -15.63
N GLU A 163 -11.19 6.46 -16.87
CA GLU A 163 -9.97 6.14 -17.63
C GLU A 163 -9.08 7.36 -17.83
N GLU A 164 -9.66 8.53 -18.08
CA GLU A 164 -8.92 9.79 -18.18
C GLU A 164 -8.22 10.13 -16.85
N ASN A 165 -8.95 10.12 -15.73
CA ASN A 165 -8.40 10.40 -14.40
C ASN A 165 -7.36 9.35 -13.99
N ARG A 166 -7.59 8.08 -14.34
CA ARG A 166 -6.66 6.98 -14.14
C ARG A 166 -5.36 7.21 -14.92
N SER A 167 -5.45 7.59 -16.18
CA SER A 167 -4.27 7.91 -17.00
C SER A 167 -3.45 9.05 -16.39
N GLN A 168 -4.11 10.11 -15.91
CA GLN A 168 -3.45 11.24 -15.25
C GLN A 168 -2.74 10.83 -13.95
N LEU A 169 -3.39 9.99 -13.14
CA LEU A 169 -2.78 9.45 -11.93
C LEU A 169 -1.58 8.55 -12.24
N LEU A 170 -1.67 7.69 -13.26
CA LEU A 170 -0.58 6.81 -13.66
C LEU A 170 0.62 7.58 -14.21
N GLN A 171 0.39 8.70 -14.90
CA GLN A 171 1.48 9.60 -15.30
C GLN A 171 2.23 10.15 -14.08
N ARG A 172 1.50 10.62 -13.05
CA ARG A 172 2.12 11.04 -11.77
C ARG A 172 2.86 9.90 -11.09
N SER A 173 2.29 8.70 -11.11
CA SER A 173 2.91 7.49 -10.58
C SER A 173 4.25 7.18 -11.26
N SER A 174 4.28 7.25 -12.59
CA SER A 174 5.49 7.01 -13.38
C SER A 174 6.59 8.03 -13.08
N VAL A 175 6.24 9.32 -12.90
CA VAL A 175 7.21 10.35 -12.47
C VAL A 175 7.83 9.99 -11.11
N VAL A 176 7.02 9.52 -10.16
CA VAL A 176 7.49 9.09 -8.84
C VAL A 176 8.37 7.85 -8.93
N GLU A 177 7.93 6.82 -9.66
CA GLU A 177 8.70 5.59 -9.86
C GLU A 177 10.06 5.87 -10.48
N GLN A 178 10.11 6.66 -11.55
CA GLN A 178 11.37 7.05 -12.20
C GLN A 178 12.26 7.88 -11.29
N GLY A 179 11.68 8.77 -10.48
CA GLY A 179 12.40 9.55 -9.48
C GLY A 179 13.07 8.70 -8.40
N LEU A 180 12.31 7.75 -7.85
CA LEU A 180 12.80 6.82 -6.84
C LEU A 180 13.84 5.85 -7.41
N MET A 181 13.66 5.40 -8.66
CA MET A 181 14.62 4.51 -9.33
C MET A 181 16.01 5.15 -9.44
N ARG A 182 16.09 6.45 -9.72
CA ARG A 182 17.37 7.20 -9.73
C ARG A 182 18.03 7.29 -8.36
N CYS A 183 17.26 7.15 -7.28
CA CYS A 183 17.77 7.07 -5.91
C CYS A 183 18.19 5.64 -5.51
N GLY A 184 18.08 4.67 -6.43
CA GLY A 184 18.31 3.25 -6.16
C GLY A 184 17.15 2.58 -5.41
N ILE A 185 15.98 3.19 -5.40
CA ILE A 185 14.76 2.67 -4.77
C ILE A 185 13.86 2.10 -5.87
N ARG A 186 13.57 0.80 -5.80
CA ARG A 186 12.58 0.17 -6.68
C ARG A 186 11.18 0.43 -6.12
N ALA A 187 10.23 0.75 -6.99
CA ALA A 187 8.83 0.94 -6.66
C ALA A 187 7.97 0.01 -7.52
N VAL A 188 6.89 -0.50 -6.95
CA VAL A 188 5.90 -1.33 -7.65
C VAL A 188 4.51 -0.84 -7.25
N GLU A 189 3.64 -0.62 -8.23
CA GLU A 189 2.24 -0.25 -7.98
C GLU A 189 1.45 -1.43 -7.42
N LEU A 190 0.65 -1.18 -6.38
CA LEU A 190 -0.20 -2.21 -5.80
C LEU A 190 -1.44 -2.44 -6.67
N GLY A 191 -1.76 -3.71 -6.90
CA GLY A 191 -3.01 -4.11 -7.52
C GLY A 191 -4.19 -4.02 -6.57
N THR A 192 -5.38 -4.34 -7.08
CA THR A 192 -6.63 -4.27 -6.30
C THR A 192 -6.60 -5.19 -5.07
N GLU A 193 -6.08 -6.41 -5.21
CA GLU A 193 -6.01 -7.39 -4.13
C GLU A 193 -5.05 -6.91 -3.02
N GLU A 194 -3.88 -6.42 -3.41
CA GLU A 194 -2.85 -5.93 -2.50
C GLU A 194 -3.29 -4.67 -1.75
N VAL A 195 -4.01 -3.76 -2.42
CA VAL A 195 -4.61 -2.59 -1.76
C VAL A 195 -5.65 -3.00 -0.73
N VAL A 196 -6.51 -3.96 -1.06
CA VAL A 196 -7.53 -4.47 -0.13
C VAL A 196 -6.84 -5.14 1.07
N GLU A 197 -5.81 -5.96 0.84
CA GLU A 197 -5.03 -6.59 1.89
C GLU A 197 -4.31 -5.57 2.78
N LEU A 198 -3.75 -4.51 2.20
CA LEU A 198 -3.13 -3.40 2.93
C LEU A 198 -4.12 -2.77 3.90
N PHE A 199 -5.32 -2.40 3.43
CA PHE A 199 -6.34 -1.84 4.32
C PHE A 199 -6.81 -2.84 5.37
N TYR A 200 -7.01 -4.11 4.99
CA TYR A 200 -7.37 -5.16 5.95
C TYR A 200 -6.35 -5.23 7.10
N LYS A 201 -5.06 -5.22 6.78
CA LYS A 201 -3.98 -5.26 7.78
C LYS A 201 -3.89 -4.01 8.63
N ILE A 202 -4.11 -2.83 8.04
CA ILE A 202 -4.11 -1.56 8.78
C ILE A 202 -5.25 -1.52 9.79
N PHE A 203 -6.45 -1.99 9.41
CA PHE A 203 -7.62 -1.96 10.29
C PHE A 203 -7.72 -3.16 11.24
N ASN A 204 -7.03 -4.27 10.94
CA ASN A 204 -7.00 -5.48 11.78
C ASN A 204 -5.57 -5.80 12.23
N PRO A 205 -4.95 -4.96 13.10
CA PRO A 205 -3.55 -5.14 13.50
C PRO A 205 -3.29 -6.41 14.33
N GLY A 206 -4.33 -7.05 14.89
CA GLY A 206 -4.22 -8.29 15.65
C GLY A 206 -4.30 -9.57 14.81
N ASP A 207 -4.74 -9.46 13.56
CA ASP A 207 -5.10 -10.60 12.69
C ASP A 207 -4.00 -10.89 11.64
N THR A 208 -2.79 -10.42 11.92
CA THR A 208 -1.67 -10.34 10.98
C THR A 208 -0.97 -11.68 10.82
N GLU A 209 -1.70 -12.66 10.31
CA GLU A 209 -1.20 -14.04 10.14
C GLU A 209 -0.49 -14.29 8.81
N LYS A 210 -0.48 -13.30 7.88
CA LYS A 210 0.19 -13.47 6.59
C LYS A 210 0.97 -12.21 6.17
N PRO A 211 2.25 -12.33 5.77
CA PRO A 211 2.96 -11.27 5.04
C PRO A 211 2.24 -10.98 3.72
N MET A 212 2.30 -9.75 3.19
CA MET A 212 1.73 -9.48 1.86
C MET A 212 2.51 -10.30 0.83
N GLN A 213 1.82 -11.19 0.14
CA GLN A 213 2.41 -11.99 -0.92
C GLN A 213 2.24 -11.22 -2.23
N ILE A 214 3.36 -10.76 -2.80
CA ILE A 214 3.37 -10.19 -4.14
C ILE A 214 3.47 -11.36 -5.12
N LYS A 215 2.57 -11.42 -6.10
CA LYS A 215 2.69 -12.35 -7.23
C LYS A 215 3.59 -11.76 -8.32
#